data_AF-A0AA88J6C3-F1
#
_entry.id   AF-A0AA88J6C3-F1
#
_cell.length_a   1.000
_cell.length_b   1.000
_cell.length_c   1.000
_cell.angle_alpha   90.00
_cell.angle_beta   90.00
_cell.angle_gamma   90.00
#
_symmetry.space_group_name_H-M   'P 1'
#
loop_
_entity.id
_entity.type
_entity.pdbx_description
1 polymer ?
#
loop_
_entity_poly.entity_id
_entity_poly.type
_entity_poly.pdbx_seq_one_letter_code
_entity_poly.pdbx_strand_id
1 'polypeptide(L)'
;MSRKGTDFFKWTDSEVELLLRVTQEYKVAKASENVDWETCQNKYGEILDRFKEQYPVTKLTLTTKLKAIRLKYRHAVDSGKRSGHGRVVLLYFELCEQIWGGSPAVTTINCGIETRDINIRSSTPSDESYPPSVSRDSPSPATASVDSDGMPTETQNRRDRLNATLSSYRQMKDSSLHLHRKILS
;
A
#
# COMPACT_ATOMS: atom_id res chain seq x y z
N MET A 1 26.72 -5.23 50.11
CA MET A 1 25.43 -5.18 49.37
C MET A 1 25.72 -5.53 47.92
N SER A 2 25.53 -6.80 47.52
CA SER A 2 25.73 -7.20 46.12
C SER A 2 24.59 -6.63 45.28
N ARG A 3 24.95 -5.82 44.28
CA ARG A 3 24.01 -5.44 43.22
C ARG A 3 23.61 -6.74 42.54
N LYS A 4 22.35 -7.16 42.68
CA LYS A 4 21.79 -8.20 41.82
C LYS A 4 22.00 -7.71 40.39
N GLY A 5 22.89 -8.36 39.65
CA GLY A 5 23.06 -8.09 38.23
C GLY A 5 21.68 -8.24 37.60
N THR A 6 21.20 -7.17 36.99
CA THR A 6 20.00 -7.22 36.19
C THR A 6 20.33 -8.13 35.01
N ASP A 7 19.94 -9.41 35.08
CA ASP A 7 20.10 -10.33 33.96
C ASP A 7 19.30 -9.75 32.79
N PHE A 8 20.02 -9.20 31.82
CA PHE A 8 19.40 -8.62 30.63
C PHE A 8 18.79 -9.76 29.81
N PHE A 9 17.48 -9.70 29.57
CA PHE A 9 16.79 -10.67 28.73
C PHE A 9 17.45 -10.73 27.34
N LYS A 10 18.04 -11.88 27.01
CA LYS A 10 18.77 -12.08 25.75
C LYS A 10 17.92 -12.90 24.80
N TRP A 11 17.48 -12.26 23.71
CA TRP A 11 16.74 -12.90 22.64
C TRP A 11 17.60 -13.91 21.88
N THR A 12 17.24 -15.18 21.97
CA THR A 12 17.69 -16.28 21.13
C THR A 12 16.91 -16.32 19.81
N ASP A 13 17.42 -17.11 18.86
CA ASP A 13 16.79 -17.29 17.56
C ASP A 13 15.40 -17.92 17.67
N SER A 14 15.25 -18.97 18.48
CA SER A 14 13.96 -19.64 18.72
C SER A 14 12.93 -18.71 19.38
N GLU A 15 13.35 -17.87 20.34
CA GLU A 15 12.45 -16.88 20.96
C GLU A 15 12.01 -15.81 19.97
N VAL A 16 12.89 -15.40 19.05
CA VAL A 16 12.54 -14.45 17.99
C VAL A 16 11.59 -15.08 16.98
N GLU A 17 11.84 -16.32 16.58
CA GLU A 17 10.96 -17.06 15.68
C GLU A 17 9.56 -17.22 16.30
N LEU A 18 9.48 -17.63 17.56
CA LEU A 18 8.23 -17.74 18.30
C LEU A 18 7.49 -16.40 18.35
N LEU A 19 8.20 -15.30 18.65
CA LEU A 19 7.62 -13.96 18.68
C LEU A 19 6.98 -13.59 17.33
N LEU A 20 7.66 -13.92 16.22
CA LEU A 20 7.15 -13.65 14.87
C LEU A 20 5.94 -14.52 14.55
N ARG A 21 5.96 -15.81 14.88
CA ARG A 21 4.81 -16.71 14.69
C ARG A 21 3.57 -16.24 15.47
N VAL A 22 3.72 -15.92 16.75
CA VAL A 22 2.61 -15.39 17.58
C VAL A 22 2.07 -14.08 17.01
N THR A 23 2.95 -13.21 16.50
CA THR A 23 2.53 -11.96 15.85
C THR A 23 1.74 -12.22 14.57
N GLN A 24 2.18 -13.18 13.76
CA GLN A 24 1.47 -13.59 12.54
C GLN A 24 0.11 -14.18 12.86
N GLU A 25 0.01 -15.12 13.81
CA GLU A 25 -1.25 -15.70 14.25
C GLU A 25 -2.22 -14.63 14.75
N TYR A 26 -1.72 -13.67 15.54
CA TYR A 26 -2.51 -12.52 15.97
C TYR A 26 -3.03 -11.71 14.78
N LYS A 27 -2.18 -11.41 13.78
CA LYS A 27 -2.59 -10.72 12.55
C LYS A 27 -3.67 -11.50 11.80
N VAL A 28 -3.51 -12.80 11.63
CA VAL A 28 -4.47 -13.67 10.92
C VAL A 28 -5.80 -13.73 11.68
N ALA A 29 -5.77 -13.83 13.00
CA ALA A 29 -6.96 -13.80 13.83
C ALA A 29 -7.73 -12.47 13.65
N LYS A 30 -7.05 -11.33 13.70
CA LYS A 30 -7.70 -10.02 13.46
C LYS A 30 -8.22 -9.87 12.03
N ALA A 31 -7.50 -10.40 11.04
CA ALA A 31 -7.97 -10.41 9.66
C ALA A 31 -9.27 -11.22 9.49
N SER A 32 -9.45 -12.32 10.24
CA SER A 32 -10.70 -13.09 10.23
C SER A 32 -11.89 -12.32 10.80
N GLU A 33 -11.63 -11.32 11.65
CA GLU A 33 -12.60 -10.37 12.19
C GLU A 33 -12.79 -9.13 11.27
N ASN A 34 -12.16 -9.09 10.09
CA ASN A 34 -12.04 -7.92 9.23
C ASN A 34 -11.43 -6.68 9.92
N VAL A 35 -10.57 -6.90 10.92
CA VAL A 35 -9.86 -5.86 11.65
C VAL A 35 -8.40 -5.82 11.19
N ASP A 36 -7.92 -4.63 10.82
CA ASP A 36 -6.48 -4.43 10.61
C ASP A 36 -5.77 -4.43 11.98
N TRP A 37 -4.93 -5.44 12.21
CA TRP A 37 -4.16 -5.61 13.43
C TRP A 37 -3.28 -4.39 13.77
N GLU A 38 -2.86 -3.59 12.78
CA GLU A 38 -2.06 -2.38 13.04
C GLU A 38 -2.88 -1.29 13.75
N THR A 39 -4.19 -1.25 13.55
CA THR A 39 -5.10 -0.28 14.17
C THR A 39 -5.40 -0.57 15.63
N CYS A 40 -5.23 -1.83 16.07
CA CYS A 40 -5.45 -2.25 17.45
C CYS A 40 -4.51 -1.48 18.41
N GLN A 41 -5.10 -0.72 19.33
CA GLN A 41 -4.36 0.08 20.33
C GLN A 41 -3.54 -0.81 21.27
N ASN A 42 -4.10 -1.96 21.67
CA ASN A 42 -3.45 -2.89 22.58
C ASN A 42 -2.77 -4.09 21.90
N LYS A 43 -2.46 -4.03 20.59
CA LYS A 43 -1.85 -5.17 19.86
C LYS A 43 -0.65 -5.78 20.57
N TYR A 44 0.26 -4.95 21.10
CA TYR A 44 1.45 -5.45 21.80
C TYR A 44 1.13 -6.09 23.15
N GLY A 45 -0.01 -5.73 23.77
CA GLY A 45 -0.51 -6.41 24.96
C GLY A 45 -1.05 -7.79 24.61
N GLU A 46 -1.94 -7.89 23.62
CA GLU A 46 -2.53 -9.16 23.20
C GLU A 46 -1.49 -10.13 22.62
N ILE A 47 -0.51 -9.64 21.85
CA ILE A 47 0.63 -10.44 21.38
C ILE A 47 1.49 -10.90 22.55
N LEU A 48 1.71 -10.04 23.55
CA LEU A 48 2.49 -10.38 24.74
C LEU A 48 1.80 -11.45 25.57
N ASP A 49 0.49 -11.38 25.75
CA ASP A 49 -0.25 -12.36 26.54
C ASP A 49 -0.14 -13.75 25.93
N ARG A 50 -0.22 -13.86 24.60
CA ARG A 50 0.04 -15.11 23.86
C ARG A 50 1.50 -15.58 23.94
N PHE A 51 2.46 -14.66 24.00
CA PHE A 51 3.89 -14.99 24.09
C PHE A 51 4.33 -15.40 25.50
N LYS A 52 3.73 -14.80 26.53
CA LYS A 52 4.10 -14.99 27.95
C LYS A 52 3.81 -16.38 28.49
N GLU A 53 2.97 -17.16 27.81
CA GLU A 53 2.76 -18.58 28.14
C GLU A 53 4.07 -19.38 28.15
N GLN A 54 5.12 -18.89 27.46
CA GLN A 54 6.40 -19.58 27.35
C GLN A 54 7.56 -18.85 28.05
N TYR A 55 7.56 -17.51 28.15
CA TYR A 55 8.67 -16.74 28.72
C TYR A 55 8.24 -15.47 29.49
N PRO A 56 8.83 -15.19 30.68
CA PRO A 56 8.54 -13.98 31.43
C PRO A 56 9.23 -12.74 30.82
N VAL A 57 8.60 -12.14 29.81
CA VAL A 57 9.03 -10.87 29.20
C VAL A 57 8.09 -9.71 29.54
N THR A 58 8.65 -8.50 29.58
CA THR A 58 7.85 -7.27 29.75
C THR A 58 7.29 -6.79 28.41
N LYS A 59 6.18 -6.04 28.45
CA LYS A 59 5.58 -5.40 27.28
C LYS A 59 6.57 -4.49 26.55
N LEU A 60 7.41 -3.77 27.31
CA LEU A 60 8.43 -2.89 26.76
C LEU A 60 9.49 -3.68 25.98
N THR A 61 10.00 -4.78 26.56
CA THR A 61 11.00 -5.64 25.91
C THR A 61 10.48 -6.20 24.60
N LEU A 62 9.25 -6.75 24.60
CA LEU A 62 8.61 -7.30 23.41
C LEU A 62 8.37 -6.23 22.34
N THR A 63 7.78 -5.08 22.73
CA THR A 63 7.48 -3.98 21.80
C THR A 63 8.76 -3.46 21.15
N THR A 64 9.83 -3.29 21.93
CA THR A 64 11.12 -2.80 21.45
C THR A 64 11.73 -3.79 20.46
N LYS A 65 11.71 -5.09 20.78
CA LYS A 65 12.23 -6.13 19.90
C LYS A 65 11.46 -6.20 18.58
N LEU A 66 10.13 -6.21 18.64
CA LEU A 66 9.28 -6.32 17.44
C LEU A 66 9.47 -5.11 16.51
N LYS A 67 9.58 -3.90 17.07
CA LYS A 67 9.92 -2.68 16.31
C LYS A 67 11.30 -2.76 15.68
N ALA A 68 12.30 -3.26 16.41
CA ALA A 68 13.66 -3.42 15.89
C ALA A 68 13.72 -4.42 14.73
N ILE A 69 12.97 -5.53 14.81
CA ILE A 69 12.87 -6.51 13.72
C ILE A 69 12.21 -5.88 12.49
N ARG A 70 11.07 -5.20 12.64
CA ARG A 70 10.40 -4.48 11.54
C ARG A 70 11.33 -3.47 10.88
N LEU A 71 12.13 -2.75 11.67
CA LEU A 71 13.08 -1.78 11.13
C LEU A 71 14.14 -2.47 10.26
N LYS A 72 14.75 -3.56 10.75
CA LYS A 72 15.71 -4.37 9.99
C LYS A 72 15.09 -4.93 8.71
N TYR A 73 13.87 -5.45 8.78
CA TYR A 73 13.12 -5.93 7.62
C TYR A 73 12.94 -4.85 6.54
N ARG A 74 12.53 -3.63 6.93
CA ARG A 74 12.41 -2.51 5.98
C ARG A 74 13.75 -2.15 5.36
N HIS A 75 14.80 -1.99 6.16
CA HIS A 75 16.14 -1.71 5.61
C HIS A 75 16.59 -2.78 4.63
N ALA A 76 16.34 -4.05 4.95
CA ALA A 76 16.55 -5.18 4.08
C ALA A 76 15.80 -5.01 2.73
N VAL A 77 14.49 -4.82 2.76
CA VAL A 77 13.66 -4.66 1.55
C VAL A 77 14.04 -3.42 0.73
N ASP A 78 14.29 -2.30 1.38
CA ASP A 78 14.55 -1.01 0.75
C ASP A 78 15.95 -0.92 0.13
N SER A 79 16.97 -1.52 0.78
CA SER A 79 18.35 -1.55 0.29
C SER A 79 18.54 -2.54 -0.87
N GLY A 80 17.85 -3.69 -0.83
CA GLY A 80 17.92 -4.71 -1.88
C GLY A 80 17.44 -4.23 -3.25
N LYS A 81 16.56 -3.23 -3.32
CA LYS A 81 16.05 -2.64 -4.57
C LYS A 81 16.97 -1.58 -5.18
N ARG A 82 17.91 -1.00 -4.42
CA ARG A 82 18.71 0.17 -4.83
C ARG A 82 20.18 -0.14 -5.12
N SER A 83 20.67 -1.33 -4.76
CA SER A 83 22.05 -1.74 -4.99
C SER A 83 22.11 -2.84 -6.04
N GLY A 84 22.87 -2.63 -7.12
CA GLY A 84 23.08 -3.61 -8.19
C GLY A 84 23.77 -4.91 -7.77
N HIS A 85 24.04 -5.12 -6.47
CA HIS A 85 24.64 -6.32 -5.88
C HIS A 85 23.62 -7.19 -5.13
N GLY A 86 22.34 -7.04 -5.46
CA GLY A 86 21.18 -7.67 -4.81
C GLY A 86 21.46 -9.03 -4.16
N ARG A 87 21.37 -9.04 -2.83
CA ARG A 87 20.96 -10.16 -1.98
C ARG A 87 20.87 -9.65 -0.55
N VAL A 88 19.67 -9.73 0.01
CA VAL A 88 19.41 -9.40 1.41
C VAL A 88 18.96 -10.69 2.07
N VAL A 89 19.84 -11.28 2.86
CA VAL A 89 19.53 -12.48 3.63
C VAL A 89 19.16 -12.03 5.03
N LEU A 90 17.86 -11.94 5.31
CA LEU A 90 17.35 -11.72 6.65
C LEU A 90 16.85 -13.05 7.21
N LEU A 91 17.34 -13.42 8.38
CA LEU A 91 16.79 -14.55 9.12
C LEU A 91 15.30 -14.29 9.39
N TYR A 92 14.43 -15.28 9.13
CA TYR A 92 12.97 -15.15 9.22
C TYR A 92 12.34 -14.16 8.22
N PHE A 93 12.96 -13.96 7.04
CA PHE A 93 12.42 -13.09 6.01
C PHE A 93 10.96 -13.42 5.66
N GLU A 94 10.65 -14.69 5.46
CA GLU A 94 9.29 -15.16 5.09
C GLU A 94 8.24 -14.78 6.16
N LEU A 95 8.56 -14.97 7.44
CA LEU A 95 7.67 -14.58 8.53
C LEU A 95 7.49 -13.04 8.56
N CYS A 96 8.57 -12.29 8.36
CA CYS A 96 8.49 -10.83 8.30
C CYS A 96 7.67 -10.35 7.09
N GLU A 97 7.79 -11.02 5.95
CA GLU A 97 7.01 -10.76 4.74
C GLU A 97 5.53 -11.10 4.96
N GLN A 98 5.20 -12.19 5.63
CA GLN A 98 3.81 -12.52 5.96
C GLN A 98 3.17 -11.49 6.90
N ILE A 99 3.96 -10.87 7.79
CA ILE A 99 3.47 -9.85 8.73
C ILE A 99 3.39 -8.47 8.08
N TRP A 100 4.45 -8.01 7.41
CA TRP A 100 4.61 -6.64 6.91
C TRP A 100 4.83 -6.52 5.40
N GLY A 101 5.02 -7.63 4.68
CA GLY A 101 4.89 -7.66 3.23
C GLY A 101 3.44 -7.31 2.89
N GLY A 102 3.27 -6.31 2.04
CA GLY A 102 1.96 -5.99 1.49
C GLY A 102 1.44 -7.15 0.63
N SER A 103 0.16 -7.16 0.31
CA SER A 103 -0.31 -7.97 -0.82
C SER A 103 0.50 -7.58 -2.07
N PRO A 104 1.10 -8.53 -2.80
CA PRO A 104 1.71 -8.26 -4.10
C PRO A 104 0.58 -7.93 -5.10
N ALA A 105 0.07 -6.71 -5.03
CA ALA A 105 -0.89 -6.17 -5.97
C ALA A 105 -0.44 -4.75 -6.30
N VAL A 106 -0.05 -4.55 -7.57
CA VAL A 106 0.57 -3.37 -8.17
C VAL A 106 2.09 -3.27 -7.94
N THR A 107 2.83 -4.17 -8.61
CA THR A 107 4.02 -3.70 -9.33
C THR A 107 3.55 -2.63 -10.32
N THR A 108 4.10 -1.43 -10.22
CA THR A 108 3.87 -0.33 -11.16
C THR A 108 3.98 -0.83 -12.59
N ILE A 109 2.93 -0.67 -13.39
CA ILE A 109 3.03 -0.80 -14.84
C ILE A 109 4.09 0.22 -15.26
N ASN A 110 5.22 -0.29 -15.77
CA ASN A 110 6.30 0.52 -16.29
C ASN A 110 5.75 1.27 -17.52
N CYS A 111 5.30 2.51 -17.31
CA CYS A 111 4.83 3.41 -18.36
C CYS A 111 6.04 3.85 -19.19
N GLY A 112 6.40 3.04 -20.18
CA GLY A 112 7.26 3.41 -21.29
C GLY A 112 6.42 3.40 -22.57
N ILE A 113 5.60 4.43 -22.78
CA ILE A 113 5.00 4.67 -24.08
C ILE A 113 6.04 5.48 -24.86
N GLU A 114 6.96 4.79 -25.54
CA GLU A 114 7.85 5.45 -26.49
C GLU A 114 7.05 5.73 -27.78
N THR A 115 6.49 6.93 -27.89
CA THR A 115 5.89 7.42 -29.14
C THR A 115 6.97 7.49 -30.22
N ARG A 116 6.90 6.60 -31.22
CA ARG A 116 7.60 6.80 -32.50
C ARG A 116 6.62 7.41 -33.50
N ASP A 117 6.94 8.60 -33.99
CA ASP A 117 6.25 9.25 -35.11
C ASP A 117 6.42 8.42 -36.38
N ILE A 118 5.30 7.93 -36.94
CA ILE A 118 5.28 7.32 -38.28
C ILE A 118 4.56 8.30 -39.22
N ASN A 119 5.37 9.12 -39.88
CA ASN A 119 4.97 9.96 -41.00
C ASN A 119 4.84 9.08 -42.26
N ILE A 120 3.62 8.81 -42.73
CA ILE A 120 3.38 8.32 -44.10
C ILE A 120 2.32 9.21 -44.76
N ARG A 121 2.82 10.05 -45.67
CA ARG A 121 2.06 10.92 -46.56
C ARG A 121 1.26 10.11 -47.58
N SER A 122 0.00 10.50 -47.75
CA SER A 122 -0.83 10.54 -48.99
C SER A 122 -0.80 9.35 -49.97
N SER A 123 -1.96 8.76 -50.27
CA SER A 123 -2.61 8.77 -51.61
C SER A 123 -3.94 8.00 -51.62
N THR A 124 -4.93 8.55 -52.33
CA THR A 124 -6.26 7.98 -52.68
C THR A 124 -6.13 6.78 -53.64
N PRO A 125 -7.20 5.96 -53.86
CA PRO A 125 -8.13 6.20 -54.97
C PRO A 125 -9.60 5.71 -54.77
N SER A 126 -10.40 6.02 -55.78
CA SER A 126 -11.87 5.96 -55.97
C SER A 126 -12.47 4.59 -56.41
N ASP A 127 -13.82 4.58 -56.51
CA ASP A 127 -14.73 3.77 -57.38
C ASP A 127 -14.97 2.29 -57.00
N GLU A 128 -16.05 1.55 -57.29
CA GLU A 128 -17.51 1.66 -57.63
C GLU A 128 -17.94 0.18 -57.91
N SER A 129 -19.24 -0.13 -58.07
CA SER A 129 -19.85 -1.39 -58.59
C SER A 129 -20.43 -2.46 -57.62
N TYR A 130 -21.69 -2.23 -57.25
CA TYR A 130 -22.94 -3.04 -57.14
C TYR A 130 -23.05 -4.61 -56.93
N PRO A 131 -24.21 -5.09 -56.39
CA PRO A 131 -24.51 -6.44 -55.84
C PRO A 131 -25.45 -7.29 -56.79
N PRO A 132 -26.11 -8.46 -56.50
CA PRO A 132 -27.02 -8.80 -55.36
C PRO A 132 -27.16 -10.30 -54.92
N SER A 133 -27.82 -10.59 -53.78
CA SER A 133 -28.96 -11.56 -53.67
C SER A 133 -29.40 -11.97 -52.24
N VAL A 134 -30.70 -11.71 -52.00
CA VAL A 134 -31.75 -12.43 -51.24
C VAL A 134 -31.77 -12.53 -49.69
N SER A 135 -32.64 -11.67 -49.13
CA SER A 135 -33.76 -11.96 -48.22
C SER A 135 -33.52 -12.59 -46.84
N ARG A 136 -33.61 -11.74 -45.80
CA ARG A 136 -34.52 -11.96 -44.66
C ARG A 136 -35.00 -10.62 -44.12
N ASP A 137 -36.32 -10.49 -44.05
CA ASP A 137 -37.07 -9.33 -43.59
C ASP A 137 -37.29 -9.37 -42.06
N SER A 138 -37.58 -8.17 -41.51
CA SER A 138 -38.18 -7.84 -40.19
C SER A 138 -37.24 -7.45 -39.02
N PRO A 139 -37.64 -6.51 -38.13
CA PRO A 139 -37.27 -5.08 -38.24
C PRO A 139 -36.60 -4.46 -36.97
N SER A 140 -35.87 -3.34 -37.21
CA SER A 140 -35.40 -2.21 -36.37
C SER A 140 -35.70 -2.13 -34.85
N PRO A 141 -34.85 -1.47 -34.01
CA PRO A 141 -34.24 -0.17 -34.33
C PRO A 141 -32.75 0.04 -33.97
N ALA A 142 -32.08 0.78 -34.85
CA ALA A 142 -31.02 1.78 -34.61
C ALA A 142 -29.93 1.47 -33.56
N THR A 143 -28.82 0.88 -34.01
CA THR A 143 -27.49 1.14 -33.42
C THR A 143 -26.73 2.08 -34.34
N ALA A 144 -26.96 3.38 -34.14
CA ALA A 144 -26.18 4.42 -34.78
C ALA A 144 -24.82 4.55 -34.08
N SER A 145 -23.80 4.70 -34.93
CA SER A 145 -22.58 5.48 -34.70
C SER A 145 -21.69 5.08 -33.51
N VAL A 146 -20.63 4.36 -33.88
CA VAL A 146 -19.25 4.75 -33.55
C VAL A 146 -19.15 6.28 -33.50
N ASP A 147 -18.88 6.83 -32.33
CA ASP A 147 -18.23 8.13 -32.23
C ASP A 147 -17.33 8.15 -30.99
N SER A 148 -16.04 8.31 -31.25
CA SER A 148 -15.02 8.62 -30.27
C SER A 148 -14.90 10.14 -30.28
N ASP A 149 -15.42 10.85 -29.28
CA ASP A 149 -14.75 12.04 -28.75
C ASP A 149 -15.40 12.61 -27.48
N GLY A 150 -14.53 13.11 -26.60
CA GLY A 150 -14.77 14.27 -25.73
C GLY A 150 -15.73 14.17 -24.54
N MET A 151 -15.17 14.06 -23.33
CA MET A 151 -15.47 15.05 -22.27
C MET A 151 -14.40 15.08 -21.16
N PRO A 152 -13.46 16.06 -21.17
CA PRO A 152 -12.44 16.27 -20.12
C PRO A 152 -12.98 16.95 -18.84
N THR A 153 -14.28 17.15 -18.73
CA THR A 153 -14.89 18.03 -17.72
C THR A 153 -15.11 17.36 -16.37
N GLU A 154 -15.38 16.06 -16.32
CA GLU A 154 -15.66 15.37 -15.06
C GLU A 154 -14.40 15.16 -14.20
N THR A 155 -13.28 14.83 -14.85
CA THR A 155 -11.98 14.67 -14.19
C THR A 155 -11.46 15.98 -13.62
N GLN A 156 -11.69 17.09 -14.32
CA GLN A 156 -11.28 18.42 -13.87
C GLN A 156 -12.17 18.93 -12.74
N ASN A 157 -13.50 18.76 -12.86
CA ASN A 157 -14.44 19.12 -11.81
C ASN A 157 -14.17 18.33 -10.51
N ARG A 158 -13.81 17.05 -10.62
CA ARG A 158 -13.38 16.24 -9.46
C ARG A 158 -12.11 16.77 -8.81
N ARG A 159 -11.14 17.23 -9.61
CA ARG A 159 -9.87 17.79 -9.13
C ARG A 159 -10.08 19.14 -8.44
N ASP A 160 -10.95 19.98 -8.98
CA ASP A 160 -11.26 21.30 -8.42
C ASP A 160 -12.03 21.19 -7.09
N ARG A 161 -12.96 20.25 -6.96
CA ARG A 161 -13.66 19.98 -5.70
C ARG A 161 -12.70 19.53 -4.59
N LEU A 162 -11.74 18.65 -4.90
CA LEU A 162 -10.74 18.19 -3.92
C LEU A 162 -9.78 19.32 -3.51
N ASN A 163 -9.35 20.15 -4.46
CA ASN A 163 -8.48 21.29 -4.18
C ASN A 163 -9.19 22.35 -3.33
N ALA A 164 -10.48 22.61 -3.57
CA ALA A 164 -11.28 23.53 -2.76
C ALA A 164 -11.46 23.04 -1.32
N THR A 165 -11.65 21.73 -1.12
CA THR A 165 -11.72 21.15 0.23
C THR A 165 -10.35 21.28 0.93
N LEU A 166 -9.25 20.94 0.25
CA LEU A 166 -7.90 21.02 0.83
C LEU A 166 -7.46 22.44 1.16
N SER A 167 -7.82 23.43 0.35
CA SER A 167 -7.49 24.84 0.63
C SER A 167 -8.23 25.36 1.87
N SER A 168 -9.51 25.00 2.04
CA SER A 168 -10.30 25.35 3.23
C SER A 168 -9.68 24.76 4.51
N TYR A 169 -9.26 23.50 4.49
CA TYR A 169 -8.59 22.86 5.63
C TYR A 169 -7.24 23.51 5.99
N ARG A 170 -6.47 23.95 4.99
CA ARG A 170 -5.20 24.67 5.22
C ARG A 170 -5.45 26.04 5.84
N GLN A 171 -6.43 26.78 5.33
CA GLN A 171 -6.78 28.10 5.83
C GLN A 171 -7.32 28.07 7.27
N MET A 172 -8.09 27.04 7.64
CA MET A 172 -8.52 26.84 9.03
C MET A 172 -7.35 26.55 9.98
N LYS A 173 -6.38 25.74 9.55
CA LYS A 173 -5.18 25.48 10.36
C LYS A 173 -4.35 26.74 10.58
N ASP A 174 -4.14 27.53 9.53
CA ASP A 174 -3.37 28.76 9.63
C ASP A 174 -4.08 29.83 10.47
N SER A 175 -5.42 29.90 10.39
CA SER A 175 -6.23 30.79 11.24
C SER A 175 -6.20 30.36 12.71
N SER A 176 -6.22 29.05 12.99
CA SER A 176 -6.12 28.51 14.34
C SER A 176 -4.75 28.78 14.97
N LEU A 177 -3.67 28.64 14.19
CA LEU A 177 -2.31 28.96 14.65
C LEU A 177 -2.12 30.47 14.88
N HIS A 178 -2.76 31.32 14.09
CA HIS A 178 -2.69 32.77 14.26
C HIS A 178 -3.50 33.25 15.47
N LEU A 179 -4.66 32.63 15.76
CA LEU A 179 -5.46 32.92 16.95
C LEU A 179 -4.71 32.52 18.24
N HIS A 180 -4.04 31.37 18.22
CA HIS A 180 -3.25 30.88 19.36
C HIS A 180 -2.03 31.78 19.65
N ARG A 181 -1.45 32.44 18.64
CA ARG A 181 -0.37 33.42 18.81
C ARG A 181 -0.84 34.76 19.38
N LYS A 182 -2.09 35.16 19.16
CA LYS A 182 -2.67 36.42 19.68
C LYS A 182 -3.12 36.35 21.14
N ILE A 183 -3.37 35.15 21.68
CA ILE A 183 -3.79 34.94 23.07
C ILE A 183 -2.59 34.90 24.04
N LEU A 184 -1.36 34.80 23.51
CA LEU A 184 -0.11 34.68 24.25
C LEU A 184 0.79 35.93 24.19
N SER A 185 0.28 37.04 23.66
CA SER A 185 0.93 38.36 23.66
C SER A 185 0.03 39.40 24.31
#